data_AF-A0A1J3JCG8-F1
#
_entry.id   AF-A0A1J3JCG8-F1
#
_cell.length_a   1.000
_cell.length_b   1.000
_cell.length_c   1.000
_cell.angle_alpha   90.00
_cell.angle_beta   90.00
_cell.angle_gamma   90.00
#
_symmetry.space_group_name_H-M   'P 1'
#
loop_
_entity.id
_entity.type
_entity.pdbx_description
1 polymer ?
#
loop_
_entity_poly.entity_id
_entity_poly.type
_entity_poly.pdbx_seq_one_letter_code
_entity_poly.pdbx_strand_id
1 'polypeptide(L)'
;TWIHREYVLGQFYRCSPPPGGLIFAVFNNLWGRACKITIRKLGDCNYLFHIPDESTRTWVLQRGLWHVDDCLMFVAPWTPEPSLA
;
A
#
# COMPACT_ATOMS: atom_id res chain seq x y z
N THR A 1 9.57 13.31 11.94
CA THR A 1 10.17 13.16 10.59
C THR A 1 9.04 13.02 9.57
N TRP A 2 8.89 14.00 8.67
CA TRP A 2 7.78 14.09 7.71
C TRP A 2 7.71 12.93 6.71
N ILE A 3 8.84 12.25 6.48
CA ILE A 3 9.03 11.18 5.50
C ILE A 3 8.07 10.00 5.73
N HIS A 4 7.72 9.66 6.98
CA HIS A 4 6.87 8.48 7.25
C HIS A 4 5.38 8.71 6.95
N ARG A 5 4.92 9.97 6.82
CA ARG A 5 3.51 10.29 6.57
C ARG A 5 3.05 9.96 5.16
N GLU A 6 3.98 9.69 4.25
CA GLU A 6 3.68 9.36 2.85
C GLU A 6 3.48 7.86 2.62
N TYR A 7 3.55 7.05 3.67
CA TYR A 7 3.48 5.61 3.57
C TYR A 7 2.13 5.05 4.02
N VAL A 8 1.69 4.01 3.31
CA VAL A 8 0.48 3.24 3.59
C VAL A 8 0.87 1.78 3.73
N LEU A 9 0.41 1.13 4.80
CA LEU A 9 0.51 -0.30 4.97
C LEU A 9 -0.64 -0.97 4.24
N GLY A 10 -0.36 -2.03 3.49
CA GLY A 10 -1.37 -2.92 2.94
C GLY A 10 -1.15 -4.36 3.41
N GLN A 11 -2.24 -5.01 3.83
CA GLN A 11 -2.25 -6.38 4.34
C GLN A 11 -3.32 -7.17 3.58
N PHE A 12 -2.90 -8.24 2.89
CA PHE A 12 -3.84 -9.19 2.30
C PHE A 12 -4.49 -10.07 3.38
N TYR A 13 -5.79 -10.33 3.25
CA TYR A 13 -6.54 -11.12 4.23
C TYR A 13 -6.91 -12.50 3.68
N ARG A 14 -6.52 -13.56 4.39
CA ARG A 14 -6.87 -14.98 4.12
C ARG A 14 -6.64 -15.43 2.68
N CYS A 15 -5.70 -14.83 1.97
CA CYS A 15 -5.31 -15.25 0.64
C CYS A 15 -3.79 -15.16 0.48
N SER A 16 -3.25 -15.94 -0.45
CA SER A 16 -1.88 -15.76 -0.93
C SER A 16 -1.87 -14.63 -1.95
N PRO A 17 -0.99 -13.61 -1.82
CA PRO A 17 -0.93 -12.54 -2.79
C PRO A 17 -0.67 -13.10 -4.20
N PRO A 18 -1.27 -12.50 -5.24
CA PRO A 18 -1.05 -12.97 -6.60
C PRO A 18 0.44 -12.88 -6.96
N PRO A 19 0.98 -13.90 -7.65
CA PRO A 19 2.39 -13.95 -7.99
C PRO A 19 2.79 -12.87 -9.02
N GLY A 20 4.06 -12.48 -8.99
CA GLY A 20 4.66 -11.59 -9.99
C GLY A 20 4.32 -10.10 -9.81
N GLY A 21 4.23 -9.39 -10.94
CA GLY A 21 4.06 -7.93 -10.99
C GLY A 21 2.61 -7.43 -10.91
N LEU A 22 1.63 -8.31 -10.65
CA LEU A 22 0.21 -7.95 -10.74
C LEU A 22 -0.19 -6.88 -9.71
N ILE A 23 0.26 -7.01 -8.47
CA ILE A 23 0.06 -6.02 -7.40
C ILE A 23 0.56 -4.64 -7.86
N PHE A 24 1.74 -4.61 -8.48
CA PHE A 24 2.32 -3.39 -9.01
C PHE A 24 1.49 -2.82 -10.16
N ALA A 25 1.06 -3.65 -11.12
CA ALA A 25 0.25 -3.21 -12.25
C ALA A 25 -1.10 -2.63 -11.79
N VAL A 26 -1.80 -3.34 -10.91
CA VAL A 26 -3.13 -2.94 -10.41
C VAL A 26 -3.04 -1.61 -9.67
N PHE A 27 -2.14 -1.49 -8.69
CA PHE A 27 -2.08 -0.27 -7.87
C PHE A 27 -1.45 0.92 -8.60
N ASN A 28 -0.51 0.74 -9.52
CA ASN A 28 -0.08 1.86 -10.36
C ASN A 28 -1.19 2.34 -11.29
N ASN A 29 -2.04 1.45 -11.80
CA ASN A 29 -3.17 1.86 -12.64
C ASN A 29 -4.28 2.56 -11.84
N LEU A 30 -4.59 2.06 -10.63
CA LEU A 30 -5.66 2.61 -9.79
C LEU A 30 -5.25 3.89 -9.07
N TRP A 31 -4.07 3.90 -8.47
CA TRP A 31 -3.61 4.97 -7.58
C TRP A 31 -2.56 5.88 -8.25
N GLY A 32 -1.84 5.39 -9.25
CA GLY A 32 -0.70 6.08 -9.86
C GLY A 32 -1.03 7.18 -10.87
N ARG A 33 -2.26 7.71 -10.88
CA ARG A 33 -2.69 8.74 -11.85
C ARG A 33 -2.02 10.09 -11.60
N ALA A 34 -1.88 10.48 -10.33
CA ALA A 34 -1.33 11.78 -9.93
C ALA A 34 0.16 11.71 -9.55
N CYS A 35 0.65 10.54 -9.16
CA CYS A 35 2.03 10.34 -8.72
C CYS A 35 2.54 8.95 -9.04
N LYS A 36 3.87 8.80 -9.11
CA LYS A 36 4.51 7.48 -9.17
C LYS A 36 4.47 6.83 -7.78
N ILE A 37 3.93 5.61 -7.73
CA ILE A 37 3.84 4.83 -6.49
C ILE A 37 4.95 3.80 -6.47
N THR A 38 5.59 3.63 -5.31
CA THR A 38 6.55 2.55 -5.10
C THR A 38 6.03 1.59 -4.06
N ILE A 39 6.33 0.30 -4.24
CA ILE A 39 5.79 -0.80 -3.44
C ILE A 39 6.97 -1.62 -2.93
N ARG A 40 7.00 -1.87 -1.62
CA ARG A 40 7.97 -2.74 -0.97
C ARG A 40 7.23 -3.87 -0.25
N LYS A 41 7.59 -5.12 -0.53
CA LYS A 41 7.10 -6.27 0.25
C LYS A 41 7.81 -6.29 1.60
N LEU A 42 7.05 -6.36 2.69
CA LEU A 42 7.56 -6.46 4.07
C LEU A 42 7.50 -7.89 4.62
N GLY A 43 6.53 -8.68 4.17
CA GLY A 43 6.34 -10.07 4.55
C GLY A 43 5.42 -10.77 3.55
N ASP A 44 4.96 -11.99 3.85
CA ASP A 44 4.20 -12.78 2.88
C ASP A 44 2.96 -12.08 2.35
N CYS A 45 2.19 -11.46 3.25
CA CYS A 45 0.95 -10.75 2.91
C CYS A 45 1.02 -9.24 3.18
N ASN A 46 2.20 -8.72 3.51
CA ASN A 46 2.41 -7.33 3.95
C ASN A 46 3.20 -6.51 2.94
N TYR A 47 2.67 -5.33 2.61
CA TYR A 47 3.23 -4.43 1.61
C TYR A 47 3.23 -3.00 2.13
N LEU A 48 4.30 -2.28 1.86
CA LEU A 48 4.44 -0.87 2.14
C LEU A 48 4.37 -0.10 0.83
N PHE A 49 3.44 0.85 0.78
CA PHE A 49 3.23 1.70 -0.38
C PHE A 49 3.72 3.10 -0.06
N HIS A 50 4.59 3.63 -0.91
CA HIS A 50 4.94 5.05 -0.88
C HIS A 50 4.06 5.79 -1.86
N ILE A 51 3.24 6.70 -1.34
CA ILE A 51 2.30 7.51 -2.11
C ILE A 51 2.61 8.98 -1.79
N PRO A 52 3.44 9.66 -2.60
CA PRO A 52 3.84 11.03 -2.33
C PRO A 52 2.65 12.00 -2.32
N ASP A 53 1.73 11.82 -3.27
CA ASP A 53 0.56 12.69 -3.41
C ASP A 53 -0.42 12.50 -2.24
N GLU A 54 -0.69 13.58 -1.52
CA GLU A 54 -1.55 13.56 -0.33
C GLU A 54 -3.02 13.29 -0.66
N SER A 55 -3.51 13.78 -1.79
CA SER A 55 -4.90 13.57 -2.19
C SER A 55 -5.17 12.10 -2.51
N THR A 56 -4.25 11.46 -3.25
CA THR A 56 -4.25 10.04 -3.57
C THR A 56 -4.16 9.21 -2.30
N ARG A 57 -3.23 9.54 -1.40
CA ARG A 57 -3.05 8.82 -0.12
C ARG A 57 -4.31 8.90 0.75
N THR A 58 -4.90 10.09 0.86
CA THR A 58 -6.15 10.30 1.60
C THR A 58 -7.29 9.47 1.03
N TRP A 59 -7.44 9.46 -0.30
CA TRP A 59 -8.46 8.64 -0.98
C TRP A 59 -8.23 7.13 -0.80
N VAL A 60 -6.98 6.67 -0.88
CA VAL A 60 -6.61 5.27 -0.64
C VAL A 60 -7.03 4.83 0.77
N LEU A 61 -6.70 5.65 1.77
CA LEU A 61 -7.02 5.38 3.18
C LEU A 61 -8.51 5.49 3.48
N GLN A 62 -9.22 6.46 2.88
CA GLN A 62 -10.67 6.63 3.05
C GLN A 62 -11.46 5.42 2.53
N ARG A 63 -11.02 4.80 1.43
CA ARG A 63 -11.62 3.56 0.94
C ARG A 63 -11.30 2.36 1.82
N GLY A 64 -10.08 2.27 2.35
CA GLY A 64 -9.67 1.28 3.35
C GLY A 64 -9.55 -0.18 2.86
N LEU A 65 -10.29 -0.57 1.82
CA LEU A 65 -10.33 -1.91 1.25
C LEU A 65 -10.13 -1.87 -0.27
N TRP A 66 -9.28 -2.77 -0.77
CA TRP A 66 -8.91 -2.86 -2.17
C TRP A 66 -8.87 -4.31 -2.65
N HIS A 67 -9.22 -4.53 -3.91
CA HIS A 67 -9.17 -5.84 -4.55
C HIS A 67 -7.97 -5.92 -5.49
N VAL A 68 -7.27 -7.05 -5.46
CA VAL A 68 -6.30 -7.45 -6.48
C VAL A 68 -6.68 -8.87 -6.86
N ASP A 69 -7.32 -9.03 -8.01
CA ASP A 69 -7.92 -10.32 -8.41
C ASP A 69 -8.93 -10.79 -7.34
N ASP A 70 -8.88 -12.07 -6.94
CA ASP A 70 -9.73 -12.64 -5.88
C ASP A 70 -9.25 -12.30 -4.44
N CYS A 71 -8.18 -11.51 -4.31
CA CYS A 71 -7.58 -11.17 -3.02
C CYS A 71 -8.02 -9.79 -2.50
N LEU A 72 -8.40 -9.76 -1.22
CA LEU A 72 -8.71 -8.52 -0.49
C LEU A 72 -7.48 -7.99 0.23
N MET A 73 -7.18 -6.71 0.02
CA MET A 73 -6.16 -5.96 0.75
C MET A 73 -6.80 -4.86 1.59
N PHE A 74 -6.56 -4.89 2.90
CA PHE A 74 -6.85 -3.77 3.79
C PHE A 74 -5.67 -2.81 3.81
N VAL A 75 -5.95 -1.51 3.89
CA VAL A 75 -4.93 -0.47 4.00
C VAL A 75 -5.08 0.34 5.29
N ALA A 76 -3.95 0.76 5.86
CA ALA A 76 -3.88 1.61 7.04
C ALA A 76 -2.72 2.60 6.95
N PRO A 77 -2.77 3.76 7.65
CA PRO A 77 -1.63 4.66 7.75
C PRO A 77 -0.41 3.91 8.29
N TRP A 78 0.75 4.07 7.67
CA TRP A 78 1.97 3.49 8.22
C TRP A 78 2.46 4.32 9.41
N THR A 79 2.63 3.67 10.54
CA THR A 79 3.32 4.23 11.71
C THR A 79 4.66 3.52 11.86
N PRO A 80 5.80 4.24 11.85
CA PRO A 80 7.07 3.60 12.19
C PRO A 80 6.99 3.14 13.65
N GLU A 81 7.33 1.89 13.92
CA GLU A 81 7.64 1.50 15.29
C GLU A 81 8.83 2.35 15.78
N PRO A 82 8.81 2.82 17.04
CA PRO A 82 10.00 3.41 17.62
C PRO A 82 11.09 2.34 17.67
N SER A 83 12.04 2.40 16.75
CA SER A 83 13.27 1.61 16.86
C SER A 83 14.10 2.23 17.97
N LEU A 84 14.25 1.53 19.10
CA LEU A 84 15.31 1.83 20.06
C LEU A 84 16.63 1.53 19.36
N ALA A 85 17.32 2.59 18.96
CA ALA A 85 18.73 2.55 18.57
C ALA A 85 19.59 2.61 19.82
#